data_AF-A0A7K0W153-F1
#
_entry.id   AF-A0A7K0W153-F1
#
_cell.length_a   1.000
_cell.length_b   1.000
_cell.length_c   1.000
_cell.angle_alpha   90.00
_cell.angle_beta   90.00
_cell.angle_gamma   90.00
#
_symmetry.space_group_name_H-M   'P 1'
#
loop_
_entity.id
_entity.type
_entity.pdbx_description
1 polymer ?
#
loop_
_entity_poly.entity_id
_entity_poly.type
_entity_poly.pdbx_seq_one_letter_code
_entity_poly.pdbx_strand_id
1 'polypeptide(L)'
;MVHTSPLDQPGIGDAGGMNIYVVESAQRMAAMGVEVDIFTRRTETDQPEVVEISKGVRVRYFDCGHGHLTKEQLPAHILGLSKEFLR
;
A
#
# COMPACT_ATOMS: atom_id res chain seq x y z
N MET A 1 -3.12 13.44 3.50
CA MET A 1 -3.11 13.27 2.03
C MET A 1 -3.08 11.78 1.75
N VAL A 2 -3.90 11.28 0.83
CA VAL A 2 -3.98 9.87 0.45
C VAL A 2 -3.25 9.66 -0.89
N HIS A 3 -2.68 8.47 -1.07
CA HIS A 3 -1.98 8.05 -2.29
C HIS A 3 -2.48 6.67 -2.70
N THR A 4 -2.26 6.30 -3.96
CA THR A 4 -2.59 4.96 -4.48
C THR A 4 -1.60 3.90 -3.98
N SER A 5 -1.75 2.66 -4.46
CA SER A 5 -0.94 1.54 -3.99
C SER A 5 0.54 1.76 -4.33
N PRO A 6 1.48 1.47 -3.40
CA PRO A 6 2.92 1.57 -3.66
C PRO A 6 3.40 0.66 -4.80
N LEU A 7 2.60 -0.34 -5.16
CA LEU A 7 2.87 -1.28 -6.25
C LEU A 7 2.28 -0.86 -7.61
N ASP A 8 1.53 0.25 -7.66
CA ASP A 8 1.02 0.76 -8.94
C ASP A 8 2.15 1.35 -9.77
N GLN A 9 2.13 1.09 -11.08
CA GLN A 9 3.12 1.58 -12.03
C GLN A 9 3.22 3.12 -11.97
N PRO A 10 4.38 3.69 -11.58
CA PRO A 10 4.55 5.13 -11.55
C PRO A 10 4.39 5.75 -12.93
N GLY A 11 3.80 6.95 -12.97
CA GLY A 11 3.54 7.71 -14.21
C GLY A 11 2.18 7.41 -14.85
N ILE A 12 1.36 6.56 -14.23
CA ILE A 12 -0.01 6.26 -14.68
C ILE A 12 -1.01 6.63 -13.58
N GLY A 13 -2.09 7.33 -13.95
CA GLY A 13 -3.16 7.73 -13.03
C GLY A 13 -2.62 8.58 -11.87
N ASP A 14 -2.97 8.18 -10.65
CA ASP A 14 -2.53 8.83 -9.40
C ASP A 14 -1.19 8.30 -8.86
N ALA A 15 -0.56 7.31 -9.52
CA ALA A 15 0.71 6.73 -9.09
C ALA A 15 1.90 7.64 -9.47
N GLY A 16 2.65 8.09 -8.47
CA GLY A 16 3.71 9.07 -8.65
C GLY A 16 4.84 8.96 -7.62
N GLY A 17 5.44 10.09 -7.27
CA GLY A 17 6.65 10.13 -6.45
C GLY A 17 6.51 9.48 -5.06
N MET A 18 5.32 9.52 -4.45
CA MET A 18 5.10 8.89 -3.15
C MET A 18 5.11 7.37 -3.21
N ASN A 19 4.61 6.76 -4.29
CA ASN A 19 4.61 5.31 -4.47
C ASN A 19 6.05 4.79 -4.53
N ILE A 20 6.92 5.50 -5.29
CA ILE A 20 8.36 5.22 -5.36
C ILE A 20 9.01 5.45 -3.99
N TYR A 21 8.77 6.61 -3.38
CA TYR A 21 9.40 6.99 -2.12
C TYR A 21 9.18 5.95 -1.01
N VAL A 22 7.93 5.48 -0.84
CA VAL A 22 7.60 4.51 0.22
C VAL A 22 8.34 3.19 0.04
N VAL A 23 8.39 2.65 -1.17
CA VAL A 23 9.10 1.39 -1.46
C VAL A 23 10.61 1.56 -1.25
N GLU A 24 11.18 2.63 -1.79
CA GLU A 24 12.61 2.94 -1.69
C GLU A 24 13.06 3.17 -0.24
N SER A 25 12.26 3.87 0.56
CA SER A 25 12.52 4.05 1.99
C SER A 25 12.46 2.73 2.75
N ALA A 26 11.45 1.90 2.50
CA ALA A 26 11.29 0.60 3.16
C ALA A 26 12.47 -0.34 2.87
N GLN A 27 12.93 -0.38 1.62
CA GLN A 27 14.10 -1.19 1.24
C GLN A 27 15.38 -0.74 1.93
N ARG A 28 15.60 0.57 2.08
CA ARG A 28 16.76 1.10 2.82
C ARG A 28 16.68 0.77 4.32
N MET A 29 15.49 0.81 4.92
CA MET A 29 15.28 0.37 6.30
C MET A 29 15.57 -1.12 6.48
N ALA A 30 15.10 -1.97 5.56
CA ALA A 30 15.39 -3.40 5.57
C ALA A 30 16.88 -3.70 5.40
N ALA A 31 17.59 -2.95 4.55
CA ALA A 31 19.04 -3.04 4.41
C ALA A 31 19.80 -2.67 5.71
N MET A 32 19.20 -1.87 6.59
CA MET A 32 19.72 -1.55 7.92
C MET A 32 19.26 -2.54 9.01
N GLY A 33 18.58 -3.62 8.63
CA GLY A 33 18.13 -4.67 9.55
C GLY A 33 16.76 -4.42 10.19
N VAL A 34 15.98 -3.45 9.69
CA VAL A 34 14.63 -3.17 10.16
C VAL A 34 13.62 -3.71 9.14
N GLU A 35 12.88 -4.75 9.49
CA GLU A 35 11.81 -5.27 8.64
C GLU A 35 10.65 -4.27 8.54
N VAL A 36 10.06 -4.14 7.36
CA VAL A 36 8.99 -3.17 7.07
C VAL A 36 7.80 -3.85 6.40
N ASP A 37 6.63 -3.64 7.00
CA ASP A 37 5.34 -3.93 6.37
C ASP A 37 4.70 -2.62 5.91
N ILE A 38 4.37 -2.55 4.62
CA ILE A 38 3.60 -1.46 4.03
C ILE A 38 2.16 -1.92 3.90
N PHE A 39 1.25 -1.25 4.60
CA PHE A 39 -0.18 -1.55 4.53
C PHE A 39 -0.85 -0.69 3.47
N THR A 40 -1.63 -1.34 2.61
CA THR A 40 -2.42 -0.65 1.58
C THR A 40 -3.76 -1.32 1.37
N ARG A 41 -4.66 -0.64 0.68
CA ARG A 41 -5.98 -1.16 0.33
C ARG A 41 -5.87 -2.21 -0.77
N ARG A 42 -6.65 -3.29 -0.66
CA ARG A 42 -6.89 -4.25 -1.75
C ARG A 42 -7.70 -3.59 -2.88
N THR A 43 -7.17 -3.58 -4.09
CA THR A 43 -7.88 -3.03 -5.26
C THR A 43 -8.60 -4.13 -6.05
N GLU A 44 -7.98 -5.30 -6.17
CA GLU A 44 -8.52 -6.46 -6.89
C GLU A 44 -8.80 -7.63 -5.94
N THR A 45 -9.81 -8.42 -6.24
CA THR A 45 -10.24 -9.54 -5.37
C THR A 45 -9.23 -10.68 -5.29
N ASP A 46 -8.44 -10.88 -6.35
CA ASP A 46 -7.47 -11.96 -6.49
C ASP A 46 -6.05 -11.59 -6.00
N GLN A 47 -5.85 -10.36 -5.50
CA GLN A 47 -4.56 -9.97 -4.90
C GLN A 47 -4.21 -10.92 -3.74
N PRO A 48 -2.95 -11.36 -3.61
CA PRO A 48 -2.55 -12.09 -2.42
C PRO A 48 -2.67 -11.19 -1.18
N GLU A 49 -2.87 -11.76 0.01
CA GLU A 49 -2.93 -10.99 1.26
C GLU A 49 -1.60 -10.26 1.54
N VAL A 50 -0.49 -10.88 1.14
CA VAL A 50 0.87 -10.36 1.35
C VAL A 50 1.69 -10.55 0.08
N VAL A 51 2.43 -9.51 -0.31
CA VAL A 51 3.43 -9.54 -1.40
C VAL A 51 4.78 -9.18 -0.82
N GLU A 52 5.79 -10.03 -1.01
CA GLU A 52 7.16 -9.67 -0.70
C GLU A 52 7.75 -8.84 -1.85
N ILE A 53 8.21 -7.63 -1.54
CA ILE A 53 8.85 -6.72 -2.50
C ILE A 53 10.34 -7.09 -2.65
N SER A 54 10.96 -7.34 -1.51
CA SER A 54 12.37 -7.67 -1.34
C SER A 54 12.56 -8.21 0.07
N LYS A 55 13.72 -8.84 0.34
CA LYS A 55 14.03 -9.36 1.67
C LYS A 55 13.79 -8.31 2.77
N GLY A 56 12.89 -8.61 3.70
CA GLY A 56 12.53 -7.74 4.82
C GLY A 56 11.53 -6.62 4.50
N VAL A 57 10.96 -6.59 3.29
CA VAL A 57 9.92 -5.62 2.89
C VAL A 57 8.72 -6.33 2.29
N ARG A 58 7.54 -6.12 2.89
CA ARG A 58 6.30 -6.72 2.41
C ARG A 58 5.22 -5.65 2.24
N VAL A 59 4.34 -5.85 1.27
CA VAL A 59 3.06 -5.15 1.17
C VAL A 59 1.96 -6.07 1.70
N ARG A 60 1.12 -5.56 2.60
CA ARG A 60 -0.02 -6.27 3.16
C ARG A 60 -1.31 -5.56 2.76
N TYR A 61 -2.25 -6.32 2.22
CA TYR A 61 -3.49 -5.79 1.67
C TYR A 61 -4.63 -5.90 2.67
N PHE A 62 -5.23 -4.75 2.99
CA PHE A 62 -6.45 -4.68 3.78
C PHE A 62 -7.70 -4.88 2.95
N ASP A 63 -8.63 -5.65 3.51
CA ASP A 63 -9.91 -5.95 2.90
C ASP A 63 -10.91 -4.81 3.14
N CYS A 64 -10.70 -3.70 2.44
CA CYS A 64 -11.52 -2.51 2.60
C CYS A 64 -11.66 -1.78 1.25
N GLY A 65 -12.83 -1.18 0.99
CA GLY A 65 -13.03 -0.24 -0.11
C GLY A 65 -12.71 -0.79 -1.50
N HIS A 66 -13.11 -2.02 -1.82
CA HIS A 66 -12.81 -2.74 -3.07
C HIS A 66 -13.05 -1.97 -4.37
N GLY A 67 -12.35 -2.39 -5.43
CA GLY A 67 -12.48 -1.85 -6.78
C GLY A 67 -11.70 -0.56 -6.99
N HIS A 68 -11.92 0.05 -8.15
CA HIS A 68 -11.29 1.30 -8.52
C HIS A 68 -11.98 2.48 -7.81
N LEU A 69 -11.22 3.22 -7.01
CA LEU A 69 -11.68 4.42 -6.29
C LEU A 69 -10.81 5.59 -6.71
N THR A 70 -11.42 6.75 -6.97
CA THR A 70 -10.66 7.99 -7.15
C THR A 70 -10.07 8.45 -5.83
N LYS A 71 -9.05 9.29 -5.91
CA LYS A 71 -8.37 9.87 -4.74
C LYS A 71 -9.31 10.58 -3.77
N GLU A 72 -10.37 11.21 -4.27
CA GLU A 72 -11.37 11.94 -3.49
C GLU A 72 -12.32 11.00 -2.74
N GLN A 73 -12.46 9.75 -3.19
CA GLN A 73 -13.30 8.74 -2.56
C GLN A 73 -12.56 8.00 -1.42
N LEU A 74 -11.23 7.92 -1.50
CA LEU A 74 -10.40 7.22 -0.50
C LEU A 74 -10.60 7.67 0.96
N PRO A 75 -10.78 8.97 1.28
CA PRO A 75 -10.98 9.41 2.67
C PRO A 75 -12.15 8.73 3.38
N ALA A 76 -13.21 8.36 2.66
CA ALA A 76 -14.37 7.68 3.23
C ALA A 76 -14.04 6.27 3.78
N HIS A 77 -12.93 5.67 3.33
CA HIS A 77 -12.52 4.32 3.72
C HIS A 77 -11.46 4.30 4.84
N ILE A 78 -10.95 5.45 5.29
CA ILE A 78 -9.90 5.52 6.32
C ILE A 78 -10.33 4.78 7.59
N LEU A 79 -11.58 4.95 8.03
CA LEU A 79 -12.08 4.28 9.23
C LEU A 79 -12.15 2.75 9.07
N GLY A 80 -12.43 2.25 7.86
CA GLY A 80 -12.38 0.82 7.57
C GLY A 80 -10.95 0.28 7.58
N LEU A 81 -10.01 0.99 6.95
CA LEU A 81 -8.59 0.64 6.97
C LEU A 81 -8.02 0.61 8.40
N SER A 82 -8.40 1.57 9.25
CA SER A 82 -7.98 1.59 10.65
C SER A 82 -8.53 0.40 11.45
N LYS A 83 -9.73 -0.09 11.15
CA LYS A 83 -10.27 -1.30 11.78
C LYS A 83 -9.51 -2.55 11.35
N GLU A 84 -9.21 -2.68 10.06
CA GLU A 84 -8.42 -3.80 9.54
C GLU A 84 -7.00 -3.83 10.13
N PHE A 85 -6.39 -2.67 10.38
CA PHE A 85 -5.07 -2.60 11.03
C PHE A 85 -5.08 -3.08 12.50
N LEU A 86 -6.21 -2.93 13.21
CA LEU A 86 -6.33 -3.30 14.62
C LEU A 86 -6.74 -4.76 14.85
N ARG A 87 -6.99 -5.51 13.78
CA ARG A 87 -7.41 -6.92 13.83
C ARG A 87 -6.21 -7.85 14.00
#